data_AF-A0A7Z8VIX6-F1
#
_entry.id   AF-A0A7Z8VIX6-F1
#
_cell.length_a   1.000
_cell.length_b   1.000
_cell.length_c   1.000
_cell.angle_alpha   90.00
_cell.angle_beta   90.00
_cell.angle_gamma   90.00
#
_symmetry.space_group_name_H-M   'P 1'
#
loop_
_entity.id
_entity.type
_entity.pdbx_description
1 polymer ?
#
loop_
_entity_poly.entity_id
_entity_poly.type
_entity_poly.pdbx_seq_one_letter_code
_entity_poly.pdbx_strand_id
1 'polypeptide(L)'
;GDVYFCNVNFGDGYVNFDEAKFLGKGFVSFKEAEFGDGDIRFCKAKFGKGAVKFNCAQFGDGHVEFSHAKFGNGHVEFKGAKFGNGTLNFEHCEFKGYVSFQSMTDSKTLSKFSLRHSSFDKSLDISDNTFNCIPDLTNTKLTNQVSLDRMEISDNYPPKGDFDKSDGERLCRLKELAETNKSYQQALDLHVIEMQANRERLPSE
;
A
#
# COMPACT_ATOMS: atom_id res chain seq x y z
N GLY A 1 25.68 -1.05 -9.46
CA GLY A 1 25.09 -1.85 -10.54
C GLY A 1 23.67 -2.17 -10.17
N ASP A 2 23.08 -3.16 -10.82
CA ASP A 2 21.78 -3.71 -10.45
C ASP A 2 21.91 -4.66 -9.24
N VAL A 3 20.82 -4.83 -8.49
CA VAL A 3 20.71 -5.75 -7.34
C VAL A 3 19.50 -6.65 -7.55
N TYR A 4 19.71 -7.95 -7.47
CA TYR A 4 18.69 -8.95 -7.74
C TYR A 4 18.53 -9.92 -6.58
N PHE A 5 17.29 -10.04 -6.10
CA PHE A 5 16.77 -11.07 -5.21
C PHE A 5 15.59 -11.78 -5.89
N CYS A 6 15.68 -11.98 -7.21
CA CYS A 6 14.60 -12.61 -7.97
C CYS A 6 14.54 -14.12 -7.72
N ASN A 7 13.34 -14.68 -7.55
CA ASN A 7 13.15 -16.12 -7.29
C ASN A 7 13.90 -16.63 -6.05
N VAL A 8 14.14 -15.75 -5.08
CA VAL A 8 14.78 -16.10 -3.80
C VAL A 8 13.70 -16.48 -2.80
N ASN A 9 13.91 -17.57 -2.07
CA ASN A 9 13.14 -17.92 -0.89
C ASN A 9 13.95 -17.54 0.35
N PHE A 10 13.43 -16.61 1.16
CA PHE A 10 14.04 -16.12 2.40
C PHE A 10 13.69 -16.97 3.64
N GLY A 11 12.78 -17.94 3.50
CA GLY A 11 12.22 -18.77 4.57
C GLY A 11 11.18 -18.05 5.42
N ASP A 12 10.58 -18.73 6.39
CA ASP A 12 9.49 -18.21 7.23
C ASP A 12 9.97 -17.34 8.42
N GLY A 13 11.25 -16.99 8.42
CA GLY A 13 11.87 -16.21 9.48
C GLY A 13 11.70 -14.70 9.30
N TYR A 14 12.19 -13.96 10.29
CA TYR A 14 12.28 -12.51 10.21
C TYR A 14 13.28 -12.06 9.11
N VAL A 15 12.82 -11.24 8.16
CA VAL A 15 13.65 -10.70 7.06
C VAL A 15 13.90 -9.21 7.28
N ASN A 16 15.17 -8.80 7.31
CA ASN A 16 15.54 -7.43 7.67
C ASN A 16 16.43 -6.75 6.63
N PHE A 17 15.91 -5.67 6.05
CA PHE A 17 16.59 -4.72 5.17
C PHE A 17 16.53 -3.28 5.73
N ASP A 18 16.34 -3.12 7.04
CA ASP A 18 16.35 -1.81 7.69
C ASP A 18 17.66 -1.07 7.38
N GLU A 19 17.51 0.22 7.04
CA GLU A 19 18.60 1.12 6.67
C GLU A 19 19.46 0.65 5.48
N ALA A 20 19.05 -0.40 4.75
CA ALA A 20 19.76 -0.90 3.59
C ALA A 20 19.89 0.20 2.52
N LYS A 21 21.06 0.25 1.87
CA LYS A 21 21.42 1.31 0.91
C LYS A 21 21.62 0.72 -0.47
N PHE A 22 20.53 0.58 -1.22
CA PHE A 22 20.56 0.17 -2.63
C PHE A 22 20.84 1.37 -3.53
N LEU A 23 22.06 1.92 -3.44
CA LEU A 23 22.45 3.16 -4.11
C LEU A 23 22.86 2.93 -5.57
N GLY A 24 22.63 3.95 -6.40
CA GLY A 24 23.09 3.98 -7.79
C GLY A 24 21.96 4.21 -8.78
N LYS A 25 22.25 3.96 -10.05
CA LYS A 25 21.29 4.06 -11.16
C LYS A 25 20.67 2.70 -11.54
N GLY A 26 21.21 1.61 -11.02
CA GLY A 26 20.74 0.26 -11.33
C GLY A 26 19.43 -0.08 -10.64
N PHE A 27 18.77 -1.10 -11.16
CA PHE A 27 17.50 -1.61 -10.67
C PHE A 27 17.70 -2.42 -9.38
N VAL A 28 16.67 -2.45 -8.54
CA VAL A 28 16.56 -3.34 -7.38
C VAL A 28 15.35 -4.22 -7.61
N SER A 29 15.52 -5.52 -7.68
CA SER A 29 14.42 -6.43 -7.99
C SER A 29 14.30 -7.56 -6.99
N PHE A 30 13.10 -7.68 -6.42
CA PHE A 30 12.60 -8.78 -5.61
C PHE A 30 11.47 -9.50 -6.37
N LYS A 31 11.53 -9.51 -7.72
CA LYS A 31 10.50 -10.14 -8.55
C LYS A 31 10.41 -11.62 -8.22
N GLU A 32 9.21 -12.13 -7.98
CA GLU A 32 8.98 -13.55 -7.63
C GLU A 32 9.76 -14.00 -6.38
N ALA A 33 10.15 -13.08 -5.49
CA ALA A 33 10.75 -13.44 -4.21
C ALA A 33 9.68 -13.98 -3.24
N GLU A 34 10.05 -14.97 -2.44
CA GLU A 34 9.24 -15.55 -1.37
C GLU A 34 9.85 -15.14 -0.02
N PHE A 35 9.17 -14.29 0.72
CA PHE A 35 9.64 -13.78 2.01
C PHE A 35 9.18 -14.60 3.22
N GLY A 36 8.25 -15.54 3.04
CA GLY A 36 7.68 -16.35 4.13
C GLY A 36 6.73 -15.57 5.05
N ASP A 37 6.27 -16.22 6.13
CA ASP A 37 5.25 -15.67 7.04
C ASP A 37 5.80 -14.77 8.17
N GLY A 38 7.12 -14.62 8.25
CA GLY A 38 7.76 -13.75 9.24
C GLY A 38 7.61 -12.26 8.93
N ASP A 39 7.92 -11.42 9.92
CA ASP A 39 7.97 -9.97 9.71
C ASP A 39 9.09 -9.58 8.74
N ILE A 40 8.79 -8.63 7.85
CA ILE A 40 9.66 -8.17 6.77
C ILE A 40 9.86 -6.67 6.91
N ARG A 41 11.09 -6.20 7.09
CA ARG A 41 11.37 -4.77 7.30
C ARG A 41 12.31 -4.18 6.27
N PHE A 42 11.99 -2.96 5.86
CA PHE A 42 12.75 -2.06 5.00
C PHE A 42 12.74 -0.64 5.60
N CYS A 43 12.62 -0.50 6.92
CA CYS A 43 12.51 0.79 7.60
C CYS A 43 13.71 1.65 7.26
N LYS A 44 13.50 2.91 6.85
CA LYS A 44 14.55 3.86 6.46
C LYS A 44 15.48 3.37 5.34
N ALA A 45 15.11 2.29 4.62
CA ALA A 45 15.87 1.82 3.47
C ALA A 45 15.93 2.90 2.39
N LYS A 46 17.04 2.93 1.66
CA LYS A 46 17.30 3.91 0.59
C LYS A 46 17.45 3.18 -0.72
N PHE A 47 16.47 3.34 -1.59
CA PHE A 47 16.49 2.89 -2.96
C PHE A 47 16.96 4.02 -3.88
N GLY A 48 17.93 3.73 -4.74
CA GLY A 48 18.56 4.67 -5.65
C GLY A 48 17.63 5.17 -6.76
N LYS A 49 18.22 5.58 -7.89
CA LYS A 49 17.49 6.17 -9.02
C LYS A 49 16.87 5.13 -9.96
N GLY A 50 17.27 3.87 -9.87
CA GLY A 50 16.69 2.79 -10.68
C GLY A 50 15.33 2.34 -10.15
N ALA A 51 14.61 1.58 -10.96
CA ALA A 51 13.31 1.04 -10.56
C ALA A 51 13.46 -0.03 -9.46
N VAL A 52 12.44 -0.13 -8.61
CA VAL A 52 12.31 -1.10 -7.52
C VAL A 52 11.12 -2.00 -7.83
N LYS A 53 11.36 -3.30 -7.97
CA LYS A 53 10.35 -4.24 -8.46
C LYS A 53 10.06 -5.34 -7.44
N PHE A 54 8.82 -5.42 -7.01
CA PHE A 54 8.26 -6.49 -6.16
C PHE A 54 7.17 -7.26 -6.91
N ASN A 55 7.16 -7.22 -8.24
CA ASN A 55 6.13 -7.89 -9.04
C ASN A 55 6.11 -9.39 -8.71
N CYS A 56 4.92 -9.94 -8.48
CA CYS A 56 4.69 -11.33 -8.10
C CYS A 56 5.45 -11.81 -6.84
N ALA A 57 5.93 -10.90 -5.98
CA ALA A 57 6.55 -11.27 -4.71
C ALA A 57 5.49 -11.75 -3.70
N GLN A 58 5.88 -12.68 -2.83
CA GLN A 58 5.02 -13.27 -1.79
C GLN A 58 5.55 -12.85 -0.41
N PHE A 59 4.78 -12.05 0.32
CA PHE A 59 5.17 -11.47 1.62
C PHE A 59 4.61 -12.21 2.85
N GLY A 60 3.85 -13.30 2.65
CA GLY A 60 3.25 -14.09 3.74
C GLY A 60 2.26 -13.32 4.62
N ASP A 61 2.01 -13.83 5.83
CA ASP A 61 1.03 -13.27 6.78
C ASP A 61 1.63 -12.28 7.81
N GLY A 62 2.93 -11.98 7.73
CA GLY A 62 3.65 -11.11 8.66
C GLY A 62 3.46 -9.60 8.43
N HIS A 63 4.15 -8.79 9.24
CA HIS A 63 4.18 -7.34 9.08
C HIS A 63 5.22 -6.91 8.04
N VAL A 64 4.77 -6.28 6.95
CA VAL A 64 5.63 -5.69 5.92
C VAL A 64 5.78 -4.18 6.17
N GLU A 65 6.98 -3.77 6.56
CA GLU A 65 7.25 -2.43 7.07
C GLU A 65 8.28 -1.68 6.22
N PHE A 66 7.87 -0.57 5.61
CA PHE A 66 8.71 0.33 4.82
C PHE A 66 8.84 1.73 5.44
N SER A 67 8.36 1.96 6.66
CA SER A 67 8.31 3.31 7.24
C SER A 67 9.63 4.08 7.10
N HIS A 68 9.50 5.36 6.72
CA HIS A 68 10.62 6.26 6.45
C HIS A 68 11.55 5.84 5.29
N ALA A 69 11.20 4.84 4.49
CA ALA A 69 11.98 4.47 3.30
C ALA A 69 11.95 5.60 2.26
N LYS A 70 13.03 5.66 1.47
CA LYS A 70 13.20 6.64 0.40
C LYS A 70 13.40 5.91 -0.92
N PHE A 71 12.49 6.17 -1.85
CA PHE A 71 12.53 5.67 -3.22
C PHE A 71 12.91 6.81 -4.15
N GLY A 72 14.01 6.63 -4.89
CA GLY A 72 14.44 7.60 -5.87
C GLY A 72 13.52 7.67 -7.09
N ASN A 73 14.05 8.18 -8.20
CA ASN A 73 13.23 8.56 -9.36
C ASN A 73 12.68 7.37 -10.17
N GLY A 74 13.11 6.14 -9.86
CA GLY A 74 12.66 4.94 -10.55
C GLY A 74 11.25 4.53 -10.14
N HIS A 75 10.61 3.73 -10.99
CA HIS A 75 9.29 3.19 -10.71
C HIS A 75 9.32 2.18 -9.57
N VAL A 76 8.28 2.16 -8.74
CA VAL A 76 8.09 1.17 -7.69
C VAL A 76 6.85 0.35 -8.04
N GLU A 77 7.00 -0.97 -8.21
CA GLU A 77 5.95 -1.83 -8.74
C GLU A 77 5.66 -3.03 -7.83
N PHE A 78 4.39 -3.23 -7.48
CA PHE A 78 3.88 -4.35 -6.69
C PHE A 78 2.83 -5.19 -7.45
N LYS A 79 2.78 -5.09 -8.78
CA LYS A 79 1.80 -5.82 -9.58
C LYS A 79 1.89 -7.33 -9.35
N GLY A 80 0.77 -7.96 -9.01
CA GLY A 80 0.70 -9.38 -8.69
C GLY A 80 1.37 -9.79 -7.36
N ALA A 81 1.86 -8.84 -6.56
CA ALA A 81 2.37 -9.15 -5.23
C ALA A 81 1.23 -9.65 -4.33
N LYS A 82 1.57 -10.53 -3.39
CA LYS A 82 0.64 -11.11 -2.41
C LYS A 82 1.14 -10.82 -0.99
N PHE A 83 0.26 -10.25 -0.16
CA PHE A 83 0.58 -9.83 1.21
C PHE A 83 -0.14 -10.62 2.31
N GLY A 84 -0.79 -11.73 1.95
CA GLY A 84 -1.48 -12.62 2.90
C GLY A 84 -2.48 -11.88 3.79
N ASN A 85 -2.62 -12.35 5.02
CA ASN A 85 -3.41 -11.71 6.08
C ASN A 85 -2.65 -10.60 6.84
N GLY A 86 -1.42 -10.32 6.41
CA GLY A 86 -0.49 -9.41 7.06
C GLY A 86 -0.88 -7.94 6.94
N THR A 87 0.08 -7.08 7.30
CA THR A 87 -0.07 -5.62 7.22
C THR A 87 0.98 -5.03 6.31
N LEU A 88 0.62 -4.00 5.54
CA LEU A 88 1.51 -3.27 4.65
C LEU A 88 1.62 -1.81 5.07
N ASN A 89 2.81 -1.41 5.52
CA ASN A 89 3.05 -0.08 6.06
C ASN A 89 4.11 0.68 5.26
N PHE A 90 3.73 1.81 4.67
CA PHE A 90 4.60 2.77 3.99
C PHE A 90 4.58 4.14 4.65
N GLU A 91 4.24 4.25 5.94
CA GLU A 91 4.13 5.54 6.59
C GLU A 91 5.43 6.37 6.51
N HIS A 92 5.28 7.68 6.28
CA HIS A 92 6.41 8.61 6.15
C HIS A 92 7.41 8.29 5.01
N CYS A 93 7.00 7.59 3.96
CA CYS A 93 7.85 7.31 2.81
C CYS A 93 7.99 8.51 1.86
N GLU A 94 9.10 8.55 1.14
CA GLU A 94 9.35 9.53 0.06
C GLU A 94 9.47 8.78 -1.28
N PHE A 95 8.54 9.00 -2.20
CA PHE A 95 8.53 8.42 -3.53
C PHE A 95 8.75 9.49 -4.61
N LYS A 96 9.90 9.43 -5.29
CA LYS A 96 10.22 10.39 -6.38
C LYS A 96 9.76 9.91 -7.76
N GLY A 97 9.58 8.61 -7.93
CA GLY A 97 9.06 7.98 -9.14
C GLY A 97 7.58 7.60 -9.03
N TYR A 98 7.04 7.06 -10.12
CA TYR A 98 5.69 6.48 -10.14
C TYR A 98 5.63 5.22 -9.26
N VAL A 99 4.52 5.06 -8.54
CA VAL A 99 4.28 3.95 -7.63
C VAL A 99 3.00 3.23 -8.03
N SER A 100 3.06 1.90 -8.17
CA SER A 100 1.91 1.09 -8.53
C SER A 100 1.75 -0.11 -7.62
N PHE A 101 0.56 -0.20 -7.03
CA PHE A 101 -0.01 -1.35 -6.36
C PHE A 101 -1.14 -1.96 -7.20
N GLN A 102 -1.17 -1.72 -8.51
CA GLN A 102 -2.24 -2.21 -9.37
C GLN A 102 -2.29 -3.75 -9.41
N SER A 103 -3.49 -4.34 -9.35
CA SER A 103 -3.70 -5.78 -9.50
C SER A 103 -2.84 -6.63 -8.56
N MET A 104 -2.88 -6.35 -7.26
CA MET A 104 -2.30 -7.24 -6.25
C MET A 104 -3.11 -8.54 -6.19
N THR A 105 -2.43 -9.64 -5.89
CA THR A 105 -3.08 -10.94 -5.73
C THR A 105 -3.64 -11.06 -4.32
N ASP A 106 -4.90 -11.51 -4.21
CA ASP A 106 -5.61 -11.67 -2.95
C ASP A 106 -5.61 -10.39 -2.08
N SER A 107 -5.69 -9.19 -2.67
CA SER A 107 -5.69 -7.91 -1.92
C SER A 107 -6.73 -7.82 -0.79
N LYS A 108 -7.79 -8.63 -0.87
CA LYS A 108 -8.85 -8.73 0.15
C LYS A 108 -8.42 -9.42 1.44
N THR A 109 -7.29 -10.14 1.46
CA THR A 109 -6.79 -10.79 2.69
C THR A 109 -5.99 -9.81 3.54
N LEU A 110 -5.40 -8.78 2.92
CA LEU A 110 -4.59 -7.79 3.61
C LEU A 110 -5.39 -7.09 4.72
N SER A 111 -4.89 -7.14 5.94
CA SER A 111 -5.61 -6.62 7.11
C SER A 111 -5.40 -5.13 7.35
N LYS A 112 -4.31 -4.55 6.85
CA LYS A 112 -4.02 -3.11 6.91
C LYS A 112 -3.14 -2.67 5.76
N PHE A 113 -3.45 -1.52 5.16
CA PHE A 113 -2.62 -0.86 4.16
C PHE A 113 -2.49 0.62 4.48
N SER A 114 -1.28 1.09 4.81
CA SER A 114 -1.05 2.50 5.14
C SER A 114 0.01 3.13 4.26
N LEU A 115 -0.32 4.27 3.66
CA LEU A 115 0.58 5.16 2.94
C LEU A 115 0.66 6.54 3.64
N ARG A 116 0.09 6.65 4.85
CA ARG A 116 -0.11 7.90 5.57
C ARG A 116 1.18 8.69 5.74
N HIS A 117 1.09 10.02 5.69
CA HIS A 117 2.23 10.96 5.76
C HIS A 117 3.29 10.83 4.67
N SER A 118 3.07 9.98 3.65
CA SER A 118 4.02 9.83 2.55
C SER A 118 3.89 10.91 1.50
N SER A 119 4.96 11.14 0.75
CA SER A 119 4.97 12.07 -0.37
C SER A 119 5.20 11.35 -1.70
N PHE A 120 4.43 11.72 -2.71
CA PHE A 120 4.51 11.19 -4.07
C PHE A 120 4.75 12.34 -5.05
N ASP A 121 5.95 12.37 -5.65
CA ASP A 121 6.32 13.38 -6.65
C ASP A 121 5.80 13.03 -8.07
N LYS A 122 5.29 11.81 -8.24
CA LYS A 122 4.65 11.28 -9.46
C LYS A 122 3.36 10.56 -9.11
N SER A 123 2.68 10.02 -10.12
CA SER A 123 1.38 9.39 -9.93
C SER A 123 1.48 8.15 -9.03
N LEU A 124 0.40 7.92 -8.29
CA LEU A 124 0.16 6.74 -7.48
C LEU A 124 -0.97 5.94 -8.12
N ASP A 125 -0.82 4.62 -8.19
CA ASP A 125 -1.82 3.74 -8.75
C ASP A 125 -2.17 2.62 -7.78
N ILE A 126 -3.42 2.56 -7.35
CA ILE A 126 -3.96 1.47 -6.50
C ILE A 126 -5.17 0.80 -7.15
N SER A 127 -5.33 0.95 -8.47
CA SER A 127 -6.43 0.39 -9.27
C SER A 127 -6.45 -1.14 -9.27
N ASP A 128 -7.57 -1.73 -9.69
CA ASP A 128 -7.73 -3.18 -9.84
C ASP A 128 -7.49 -4.00 -8.57
N ASN A 129 -8.01 -3.52 -7.43
CA ASN A 129 -7.88 -4.20 -6.16
C ASN A 129 -9.21 -4.18 -5.39
N THR A 130 -9.52 -5.26 -4.71
CA THR A 130 -10.60 -5.30 -3.71
C THR A 130 -9.96 -5.45 -2.34
N PHE A 131 -10.12 -4.47 -1.45
CA PHE A 131 -9.51 -4.50 -0.12
C PHE A 131 -10.53 -4.85 0.96
N ASN A 132 -10.15 -5.66 1.94
CA ASN A 132 -10.92 -5.86 3.18
C ASN A 132 -10.31 -5.08 4.35
N CYS A 133 -9.65 -3.98 4.02
CA CYS A 133 -9.15 -2.93 4.90
C CYS A 133 -9.31 -1.59 4.15
N ILE A 134 -9.40 -0.46 4.85
CA ILE A 134 -9.42 0.85 4.17
C ILE A 134 -7.98 1.32 3.91
N PRO A 135 -7.53 1.48 2.65
CA PRO A 135 -6.22 2.06 2.36
C PRO A 135 -6.07 3.46 2.96
N ASP A 136 -5.06 3.64 3.80
CA ASP A 136 -4.83 4.91 4.50
C ASP A 136 -3.97 5.86 3.65
N LEU A 137 -4.64 6.75 2.93
CA LEU A 137 -4.03 7.87 2.18
C LEU A 137 -4.15 9.20 2.94
N THR A 138 -4.45 9.18 4.23
CA THR A 138 -4.55 10.42 5.02
C THR A 138 -3.19 11.10 5.11
N ASN A 139 -3.19 12.44 5.20
CA ASN A 139 -1.97 13.23 5.31
C ASN A 139 -0.90 12.99 4.22
N THR A 140 -1.24 12.39 3.08
CA THR A 140 -0.28 12.21 1.98
C THR A 140 -0.09 13.49 1.20
N LYS A 141 1.14 13.76 0.77
CA LYS A 141 1.43 14.80 -0.24
C LYS A 141 1.39 14.18 -1.63
N LEU A 142 0.34 14.45 -2.40
CA LEU A 142 0.16 13.97 -3.76
C LEU A 142 0.32 15.13 -4.74
N THR A 143 1.29 15.04 -5.64
CA THR A 143 1.60 16.12 -6.60
C THR A 143 1.04 15.85 -8.01
N ASN A 144 0.59 14.62 -8.26
CA ASN A 144 0.11 14.14 -9.55
C ASN A 144 -1.14 13.26 -9.35
N GLN A 145 -1.64 12.70 -10.44
CA GLN A 145 -2.85 11.88 -10.46
C GLN A 145 -2.74 10.66 -9.55
N VAL A 146 -3.87 10.27 -8.96
CA VAL A 146 -4.02 9.01 -8.22
C VAL A 146 -5.03 8.16 -8.96
N SER A 147 -4.66 6.97 -9.40
CA SER A 147 -5.60 6.04 -10.04
C SER A 147 -6.25 5.16 -8.98
N LEU A 148 -7.59 5.22 -8.93
CA LEU A 148 -8.44 4.38 -8.09
C LEU A 148 -9.33 3.45 -8.93
N ASP A 149 -9.13 3.38 -10.24
CA ASP A 149 -10.05 2.68 -11.15
C ASP A 149 -10.26 1.21 -10.73
N ARG A 150 -11.51 0.76 -10.61
CA ARG A 150 -11.83 -0.60 -10.14
C ARG A 150 -11.20 -0.97 -8.79
N MET A 151 -10.90 0.03 -7.96
CA MET A 151 -10.59 -0.17 -6.54
C MET A 151 -11.90 -0.21 -5.76
N GLU A 152 -12.10 -1.29 -5.01
CA GLU A 152 -13.30 -1.55 -4.24
C GLU A 152 -12.95 -1.88 -2.78
N ILE A 153 -13.82 -1.48 -1.86
CA ILE A 153 -13.82 -2.01 -0.50
C ILE A 153 -14.75 -3.22 -0.51
N SER A 154 -14.30 -4.33 0.06
CA SER A 154 -15.07 -5.58 0.10
C SER A 154 -16.39 -5.39 0.85
N ASP A 155 -17.45 -6.01 0.35
CA ASP A 155 -18.77 -6.05 1.03
C ASP A 155 -18.72 -6.65 2.45
N ASN A 156 -17.66 -7.40 2.77
CA ASN A 156 -17.45 -7.98 4.10
C ASN A 156 -16.73 -7.03 5.07
N TYR A 157 -16.44 -5.80 4.67
CA TYR A 157 -15.85 -4.78 5.53
C TYR A 157 -16.94 -4.06 6.35
N PRO A 158 -16.72 -3.83 7.67
CA PRO A 158 -15.55 -4.21 8.46
C PRO A 158 -15.59 -5.69 8.88
N PRO A 159 -14.45 -6.42 8.82
CA PRO A 159 -14.41 -7.87 9.04
C PRO A 159 -14.81 -8.31 10.46
N LYS A 160 -14.75 -7.39 11.44
CA LYS A 160 -15.13 -7.65 12.85
C LYS A 160 -16.48 -7.05 13.22
N GLY A 161 -17.21 -6.48 12.25
CA GLY A 161 -18.47 -5.79 12.48
C GLY A 161 -18.34 -4.33 12.96
N ASP A 162 -17.19 -3.94 13.51
CA ASP A 162 -16.94 -2.58 13.98
C ASP A 162 -15.91 -1.85 13.12
N PHE A 163 -16.17 -0.57 12.82
CA PHE A 163 -15.20 0.30 12.14
C PHE A 163 -14.06 0.73 13.08
N ASP A 164 -12.86 0.92 12.53
CA ASP A 164 -11.76 1.56 13.25
C ASP A 164 -12.09 3.05 13.52
N LYS A 165 -11.63 3.55 14.67
CA LYS A 165 -11.69 4.97 15.05
C LYS A 165 -11.05 5.94 14.06
N SER A 166 -10.33 5.46 13.05
CA SER A 166 -9.73 6.24 11.97
C SER A 166 -10.36 5.97 10.59
N ASP A 167 -11.23 4.98 10.43
CA ASP A 167 -11.79 4.61 9.12
C ASP A 167 -12.61 5.72 8.45
N GLY A 168 -13.42 6.47 9.20
CA GLY A 168 -14.14 7.63 8.66
C GLY A 168 -13.21 8.67 8.02
N GLU A 169 -12.03 8.91 8.59
CA GLU A 169 -11.04 9.84 8.02
C GLU A 169 -10.39 9.26 6.75
N ARG A 170 -10.08 7.96 6.75
CA ARG A 170 -9.53 7.26 5.60
C ARG A 170 -10.52 7.21 4.43
N LEU A 171 -11.79 6.91 4.71
CA LEU A 171 -12.88 6.85 3.73
C LEU A 171 -13.19 8.23 3.17
N CYS A 172 -13.26 9.26 4.01
CA CYS A 172 -13.40 10.64 3.57
C CYS A 172 -12.29 11.02 2.59
N ARG A 173 -11.04 10.66 2.93
CA ARG A 173 -9.89 10.92 2.05
C ARG A 173 -9.96 10.19 0.72
N LEU A 174 -10.37 8.92 0.71
CA LEU A 174 -10.55 8.14 -0.52
C LEU A 174 -11.67 8.72 -1.39
N LYS A 175 -12.78 9.13 -0.77
CA LYS A 175 -13.90 9.78 -1.45
C LYS A 175 -13.46 11.07 -2.15
N GLU A 176 -12.73 11.96 -1.47
CA GLU A 176 -12.19 13.19 -2.08
C GLU A 176 -11.33 12.90 -3.33
N LEU A 177 -10.52 11.84 -3.28
CA LEU A 177 -9.70 11.41 -4.40
C LEU A 177 -10.56 10.88 -5.57
N ALA A 178 -11.58 10.07 -5.28
CA ALA A 178 -12.52 9.59 -6.29
C ALA A 178 -13.30 10.73 -6.96
N GLU A 179 -13.72 11.74 -6.19
CA GLU A 179 -14.36 12.96 -6.70
C GLU A 179 -13.42 13.77 -7.60
N THR A 180 -12.16 13.94 -7.18
CA THR A 180 -11.11 14.60 -7.99
C THR A 180 -10.89 13.88 -9.31
N ASN A 181 -10.99 12.54 -9.31
CA ASN A 181 -10.91 11.70 -10.50
C ASN A 181 -12.19 11.71 -11.35
N LYS A 182 -13.24 12.44 -10.94
CA LYS A 182 -14.56 12.46 -11.58
C LYS A 182 -15.25 11.08 -11.62
N SER A 183 -14.87 10.20 -10.70
CA SER A 183 -15.46 8.86 -10.54
C SER A 183 -16.62 8.93 -9.55
N TYR A 184 -17.73 9.55 -9.97
CA TYR A 184 -18.85 9.88 -9.08
C TYR A 184 -19.50 8.66 -8.41
N GLN A 185 -19.61 7.53 -9.13
CA GLN A 185 -20.16 6.30 -8.55
C GLN A 185 -19.26 5.78 -7.42
N GLN A 186 -17.95 5.69 -7.68
CA GLN A 186 -16.98 5.25 -6.67
C GLN A 186 -16.96 6.19 -5.45
N ALA A 187 -17.06 7.50 -5.66
CA ALA A 187 -17.18 8.47 -4.57
C ALA A 187 -18.45 8.25 -3.73
N LEU A 188 -19.58 7.96 -4.37
CA LEU A 188 -20.83 7.65 -3.68
C LEU A 188 -20.72 6.37 -2.85
N ASP A 189 -20.15 5.31 -3.42
CA ASP A 189 -19.96 4.03 -2.74
C ASP A 189 -19.09 4.20 -1.49
N LEU A 190 -17.97 4.93 -1.61
CA LEU A 190 -17.11 5.27 -0.47
C LEU A 190 -17.83 6.14 0.58
N HIS A 191 -18.68 7.07 0.14
CA HIS A 191 -19.45 7.92 1.04
C HIS A 191 -20.48 7.13 1.86
N VAL A 192 -21.10 6.10 1.28
CA VAL A 192 -22.03 5.22 2.01
C VAL A 192 -21.32 4.54 3.18
N ILE A 193 -20.13 3.98 2.92
CA ILE A 193 -19.32 3.31 3.95
C ILE A 193 -18.84 4.33 5.00
N GLU A 194 -18.43 5.54 4.57
CA GLU A 194 -18.05 6.64 5.46
C GLU A 194 -19.17 7.00 6.45
N MET A 195 -20.41 7.09 5.96
CA MET A 195 -21.57 7.43 6.78
C MET A 195 -21.91 6.31 7.79
N GLN A 196 -21.68 5.04 7.43
CA GLN A 196 -21.79 3.92 8.38
C GLN A 196 -20.73 4.04 9.48
N ALA A 197 -19.46 4.21 9.09
CA ALA A 197 -18.34 4.36 10.02
C ALA A 197 -18.51 5.53 11.00
N ASN A 198 -19.05 6.66 10.53
CA ASN A 198 -19.27 7.84 11.36
C ASN A 198 -20.47 7.72 12.31
N ARG A 199 -21.49 6.93 11.95
CA ARG A 199 -22.64 6.68 12.84
C ARG A 199 -22.24 5.90 14.09
N GLU A 200 -21.37 4.91 13.94
CA GLU A 200 -20.87 4.10 15.06
C GLU A 200 -19.96 4.88 16.03
N ARG A 201 -19.42 6.03 15.61
CA ARG A 201 -18.62 6.90 16.48
C ARG A 201 -19.44 7.77 17.43
N LEU A 202 -20.73 7.96 17.17
CA LEU A 202 -21.59 8.72 18.07
C LEU A 202 -21.90 7.85 19.29
N PRO A 203 -21.69 8.33 20.52
CA PRO A 203 -22.09 7.59 21.71
C PRO A 203 -23.61 7.36 21.64
N SER A 204 -24.03 6.11 21.85
CA SER A 204 -25.44 5.78 22.09
C SER A 204 -25.92 6.57 23.31
N GLU A 205 -26.91 7.45 23.11
CA GLU A 205 -27.58 8.24 24.16
C GLU A 205 -28.17 7.35 25.27
#